data_AF-A0A0A2K3G6-F1
#
_entry.id   AF-A0A0A2K3G6-F1
#
_cell.length_a   1.000
_cell.length_b   1.000
_cell.length_c   1.000
_cell.angle_alpha   90.00
_cell.angle_beta   90.00
_cell.angle_gamma   90.00
#
_symmetry.space_group_name_H-M   'P 1'
#
loop_
_entity.id
_entity.type
_entity.pdbx_description
1 polymer ?
#
loop_
_entity_poly.entity_id
_entity_poly.type
_entity_poly.pdbx_seq_one_letter_code
_entity_poly.pdbx_strand_id
1 'polypeptide(L)'
;MISKILTFTLLAGGALAVPVEVDIEKRINCPGLHIFGARETTASSGYGSSNTVVNGLLSAYSGSTAEAISYPACGGQSSCGSVSYSNSVAQGIAAVASAVNSYNTQCPSTKLVLVGYSQGGEIMDAALCGGGVPNQGYTNTAVQLSTSAVNMVKAAIFMGDPLYVAGLPYDVGTCAAGGFDARPSGFSCPSASKIQSYCDSTDPYCCNGSNGATHQGYGAEYGAKAIAFVKKEAGLPSGKDRIVQGTDNDASVSRLSAVELGYLEDVYAAALTPAGSATRRLPIINRGEPQFLKLYYPQRQESLWLIGTPPAAPGTYARTTAIDQLVARFLGPSSPDNTQKKQIISLGAGSDTRVFRLLSSRQTPDFVYHELDFAVNTAEKIRAIRSAPILQTALGIVSSEGSSEKDTRVTVSEAGDALHSPSYHVHPVDLRSLSTCSDPAAALPGVETGLPTLLISECCLVYLSPIEAEQVVAFFTQRLFGHGKPGPGPENILHESRANVAPLGLILYEPIRPNDAFGRTMVSNLAARGIQLKTLSRYASLEAQRCRFQDQGFGDGQSAADIEFIWKRWVNEDEKERVAGLEMLDEMEEWQLLARHYCIAWGWRDRDDVPAFAGWKDLEAQQGE
;
A
#
# COMPACT_ATOMS: atom_id res chain seq x y z
N MET A 1 -46.27 -28.40 56.14
CA MET A 1 -47.02 -28.95 54.99
C MET A 1 -47.65 -27.78 54.23
N ILE A 2 -47.53 -27.81 52.90
CA ILE A 2 -48.27 -27.03 51.90
C ILE A 2 -47.74 -25.60 51.59
N SER A 3 -46.97 -25.57 50.49
CA SER A 3 -47.02 -24.63 49.34
C SER A 3 -47.16 -23.12 49.60
N LYS A 4 -46.11 -22.35 49.26
CA LYS A 4 -46.21 -20.91 48.99
C LYS A 4 -46.09 -20.65 47.50
N ILE A 5 -47.14 -20.02 47.00
CA ILE A 5 -47.41 -19.56 45.65
C ILE A 5 -46.47 -18.41 45.26
N LEU A 6 -45.99 -18.46 44.02
CA LEU A 6 -45.29 -17.40 43.30
C LEU A 6 -46.21 -16.17 43.13
N THR A 7 -45.74 -15.00 43.53
CA THR A 7 -46.28 -13.71 43.06
C THR A 7 -45.13 -12.90 42.49
N PHE A 8 -45.19 -12.64 41.19
CA PHE A 8 -44.26 -11.81 40.44
C PHE A 8 -44.60 -10.34 40.74
N THR A 9 -43.68 -9.60 41.37
CA THR A 9 -43.81 -8.15 41.56
C THR A 9 -42.73 -7.47 40.75
N LEU A 10 -43.16 -6.80 39.69
CA LEU A 10 -42.36 -5.89 38.87
C LEU A 10 -41.91 -4.71 39.75
N LEU A 11 -40.61 -4.56 39.98
CA LEU A 11 -40.02 -3.38 40.60
C LEU A 11 -39.17 -2.66 39.55
N ALA A 12 -39.72 -1.56 39.04
CA ALA A 12 -39.02 -0.56 38.28
C ALA A 12 -38.04 0.17 39.21
N GLY A 13 -36.74 0.08 38.90
CA GLY A 13 -35.68 0.86 39.52
C GLY A 13 -34.84 1.47 38.40
N GLY A 14 -34.97 2.79 38.21
CA GLY A 14 -34.30 3.53 37.16
C GLY A 14 -32.78 3.56 37.35
N ALA A 15 -32.07 3.13 36.31
CA ALA A 15 -30.71 3.57 36.06
C ALA A 15 -30.79 4.70 35.03
N LEU A 16 -30.20 5.84 35.36
CA LEU A 16 -30.03 6.99 34.47
C LEU A 16 -29.21 6.54 33.25
N ALA A 17 -29.90 6.26 32.15
CA ALA A 17 -29.29 6.18 30.83
C ALA A 17 -28.82 7.60 30.46
N VAL A 18 -27.51 7.81 30.51
CA VAL A 18 -26.90 8.94 29.83
C VAL A 18 -27.14 8.71 28.32
N PRO A 19 -27.80 9.61 27.60
CA PRO A 19 -28.01 9.43 26.17
C PRO A 19 -26.67 9.69 25.47
N VAL A 20 -25.88 8.64 25.26
CA VAL A 20 -24.80 8.65 24.26
C VAL A 20 -25.41 8.21 22.94
N GLU A 21 -26.37 9.01 22.46
CA GLU A 21 -27.09 8.72 21.22
C GLU A 21 -27.48 10.03 20.52
N VAL A 22 -26.47 10.87 20.27
CA VAL A 22 -26.47 11.85 19.16
C VAL A 22 -25.01 12.00 18.70
N ASP A 23 -24.51 11.04 17.92
CA ASP A 23 -23.37 11.25 17.00
C ASP A 23 -23.11 10.08 16.02
N ILE A 24 -23.99 9.07 15.99
CA ILE A 24 -23.84 7.90 15.09
C ILE A 24 -24.41 8.17 13.67
N GLU A 25 -25.10 9.29 13.45
CA GLU A 25 -25.83 9.57 12.19
C GLU A 25 -25.10 10.44 11.15
N LYS A 26 -23.77 10.55 11.21
CA LYS A 26 -22.99 11.01 10.06
C LYS A 26 -21.80 10.09 9.83
N ARG A 27 -22.04 8.92 9.23
CA ARG A 27 -20.99 8.17 8.51
C ARG A 27 -20.50 9.00 7.32
N ILE A 28 -19.70 10.03 7.59
CA ILE A 28 -19.03 10.80 6.54
C ILE A 28 -17.88 9.90 6.05
N ASN A 29 -17.99 9.42 4.82
CA ASN A 29 -16.87 8.82 4.11
C ASN A 29 -15.82 9.91 3.85
N CYS A 30 -14.96 10.16 4.83
CA CYS A 30 -13.86 11.10 4.70
C CYS A 30 -12.86 10.57 3.64
N PRO A 31 -12.51 11.37 2.63
CA PRO A 31 -11.60 10.94 1.58
C PRO A 31 -10.16 10.86 2.13
N GLY A 32 -9.31 10.09 1.45
CA GLY A 32 -7.88 10.07 1.78
C GLY A 32 -7.15 11.40 1.49
N LEU A 33 -7.72 12.25 0.63
CA LEU A 33 -7.21 13.56 0.25
C LEU A 33 -8.37 14.53 0.01
N HIS A 34 -8.25 15.74 0.53
CA HIS A 34 -9.14 16.85 0.21
C HIS A 34 -8.35 18.08 -0.24
N ILE A 35 -8.82 18.76 -1.28
CA ILE A 35 -8.13 19.89 -1.91
C ILE A 35 -8.98 21.15 -1.79
N PHE A 36 -8.42 22.20 -1.19
CA PHE A 36 -9.01 23.53 -1.20
C PHE A 36 -8.44 24.36 -2.33
N GLY A 37 -9.29 24.91 -3.18
CA GLY A 37 -8.89 25.82 -4.26
C GLY A 37 -9.37 27.25 -4.01
N ALA A 38 -8.51 28.25 -4.20
CA ALA A 38 -8.87 29.66 -4.16
C ALA A 38 -8.51 30.36 -5.48
N ARG A 39 -9.51 31.02 -6.04
CA ARG A 39 -9.44 31.74 -7.32
C ARG A 39 -8.75 33.09 -7.22
N GLU A 40 -8.49 33.70 -8.37
CA GLU A 40 -7.93 35.03 -8.53
C GLU A 40 -9.01 36.14 -8.46
N THR A 41 -8.59 37.39 -8.31
CA THR A 41 -9.48 38.55 -8.28
C THR A 41 -10.34 38.63 -9.56
N THR A 42 -11.61 38.99 -9.40
CA THR A 42 -12.68 39.08 -10.42
C THR A 42 -13.18 37.76 -11.01
N ALA A 43 -12.51 36.63 -10.72
CA ALA A 43 -12.99 35.34 -11.17
C ALA A 43 -14.35 35.00 -10.55
N SER A 44 -15.22 34.34 -11.34
CA SER A 44 -16.50 33.82 -10.84
C SER A 44 -16.27 32.73 -9.78
N SER A 45 -17.27 32.50 -8.92
CA SER A 45 -17.21 31.47 -7.88
C SER A 45 -16.78 30.10 -8.45
N GLY A 46 -15.90 29.40 -7.72
CA GLY A 46 -15.21 28.21 -8.19
C GLY A 46 -13.69 28.34 -8.02
N TYR A 47 -12.93 27.56 -8.79
CA TYR A 47 -11.47 27.47 -8.66
C TYR A 47 -10.71 28.57 -9.43
N GLY A 48 -11.32 29.23 -10.41
CA GLY A 48 -10.60 30.13 -11.31
C GLY A 48 -9.41 29.43 -11.98
N SER A 49 -8.28 30.11 -12.06
CA SER A 49 -7.02 29.60 -12.64
C SER A 49 -6.35 28.54 -11.77
N SER A 50 -6.69 28.44 -10.47
CA SER A 50 -6.23 27.32 -9.63
C SER A 50 -6.77 25.96 -10.09
N ASN A 51 -7.78 25.92 -10.97
CA ASN A 51 -8.37 24.66 -11.46
C ASN A 51 -7.33 23.73 -12.07
N THR A 52 -6.30 24.26 -12.75
CA THR A 52 -5.31 23.44 -13.45
C THR A 52 -4.64 22.45 -12.50
N VAL A 53 -4.25 22.93 -11.31
CA VAL A 53 -3.63 22.10 -10.27
C VAL A 53 -4.70 21.28 -9.53
N VAL A 54 -5.84 21.88 -9.17
CA VAL A 54 -6.93 21.17 -8.47
C VAL A 54 -7.41 19.95 -9.27
N ASN A 55 -7.74 20.14 -10.54
CA ASN A 55 -8.21 19.07 -11.44
C ASN A 55 -7.11 18.06 -11.74
N GLY A 56 -5.85 18.51 -11.87
CA GLY A 56 -4.71 17.61 -12.01
C GLY A 56 -4.52 16.71 -10.79
N LEU A 57 -4.76 17.22 -9.59
CA LEU A 57 -4.73 16.45 -8.35
C LEU A 57 -5.94 15.52 -8.20
N LEU A 58 -7.15 15.99 -8.49
CA LEU A 58 -8.35 15.13 -8.53
C LEU A 58 -8.17 13.95 -9.49
N SER A 59 -7.56 14.20 -10.65
CA SER A 59 -7.23 13.16 -11.63
C SER A 59 -6.12 12.22 -11.16
N ALA A 60 -5.14 12.74 -10.42
CA ALA A 60 -4.02 11.95 -9.91
C ALA A 60 -4.40 11.07 -8.70
N TYR A 61 -5.44 11.45 -7.97
CA TYR A 61 -5.88 10.83 -6.72
C TYR A 61 -7.35 10.43 -6.79
N SER A 62 -7.62 9.20 -7.23
CA SER A 62 -8.98 8.64 -7.24
C SER A 62 -9.65 8.73 -5.86
N GLY A 63 -10.92 9.13 -5.81
CA GLY A 63 -11.67 9.30 -4.57
C GLY A 63 -11.21 10.47 -3.69
N SER A 64 -10.30 11.32 -4.16
CA SER A 64 -10.08 12.64 -3.55
C SER A 64 -11.28 13.54 -3.84
N THR A 65 -11.51 14.50 -2.96
CA THR A 65 -12.53 15.53 -3.17
C THR A 65 -11.89 16.91 -3.13
N ALA A 66 -12.60 17.91 -3.62
CA ALA A 66 -12.14 19.29 -3.61
C ALA A 66 -13.30 20.23 -3.35
N GLU A 67 -13.00 21.37 -2.73
CA GLU A 67 -13.94 22.48 -2.62
C GLU A 67 -13.26 23.83 -2.84
N ALA A 68 -14.03 24.78 -3.37
CA ALA A 68 -13.55 26.13 -3.60
C ALA A 68 -13.76 26.99 -2.36
N ILE A 69 -12.78 27.80 -2.00
CA ILE A 69 -12.93 28.81 -0.95
C ILE A 69 -13.98 29.84 -1.39
N SER A 70 -15.03 29.96 -0.61
CA SER A 70 -16.10 30.93 -0.84
C SER A 70 -15.75 32.26 -0.20
N TYR A 71 -15.35 33.22 -1.03
CA TYR A 71 -15.00 34.59 -0.63
C TYR A 71 -15.22 35.54 -1.82
N PRO A 72 -15.20 36.88 -1.62
CA PRO A 72 -15.57 37.83 -2.68
C PRO A 72 -14.68 37.78 -3.94
N ALA A 73 -13.37 37.52 -3.78
CA ALA A 73 -12.38 37.61 -4.85
C ALA A 73 -12.50 38.92 -5.65
N CYS A 74 -12.55 40.07 -4.97
CA CYS A 74 -12.89 41.34 -5.58
C CYS A 74 -11.83 42.41 -5.32
N GLY A 75 -11.73 43.39 -6.22
CA GLY A 75 -10.87 44.57 -6.10
C GLY A 75 -11.67 45.89 -6.11
N GLY A 76 -12.98 45.83 -5.85
CA GLY A 76 -13.91 46.96 -5.91
C GLY A 76 -14.78 47.02 -7.16
N GLN A 77 -14.64 46.06 -8.08
CA GLN A 77 -15.45 45.99 -9.30
C GLN A 77 -16.91 45.59 -8.99
N SER A 78 -17.87 46.15 -9.73
CA SER A 78 -19.29 45.81 -9.59
C SER A 78 -19.59 44.35 -9.90
N SER A 79 -18.84 43.73 -10.82
CA SER A 79 -18.97 42.32 -11.22
C SER A 79 -18.69 41.32 -10.10
N CYS A 80 -17.98 41.72 -9.05
CA CYS A 80 -17.63 40.88 -7.90
C CYS A 80 -18.22 41.41 -6.59
N GLY A 81 -19.27 42.25 -6.67
CA GLY A 81 -20.00 42.74 -5.49
C GLY A 81 -19.48 44.05 -4.91
N SER A 82 -18.60 44.78 -5.61
CA SER A 82 -18.03 46.07 -5.19
C SER A 82 -17.29 46.05 -3.86
N VAL A 83 -16.86 44.87 -3.39
CA VAL A 83 -16.05 44.73 -2.18
C VAL A 83 -14.63 45.20 -2.49
N SER A 84 -14.07 46.10 -1.68
CA SER A 84 -12.69 46.57 -1.84
C SER A 84 -11.70 45.39 -1.75
N TYR A 85 -10.53 45.54 -2.40
CA TYR A 85 -9.49 44.51 -2.37
C TYR A 85 -9.14 44.08 -0.93
N SER A 86 -8.90 45.06 -0.06
CA SER A 86 -8.56 44.84 1.34
C SER A 86 -9.63 44.06 2.11
N ASN A 87 -10.91 44.41 1.91
CA ASN A 87 -12.01 43.68 2.54
C ASN A 87 -12.18 42.27 1.96
N SER A 88 -11.90 42.09 0.66
CA SER A 88 -11.92 40.78 0.02
C SER A 88 -10.83 39.87 0.58
N VAL A 89 -9.60 40.37 0.77
CA VAL A 89 -8.49 39.64 1.40
C VAL A 89 -8.84 39.25 2.83
N ALA A 90 -9.30 40.19 3.67
CA ALA A 90 -9.66 39.91 5.06
C ALA A 90 -10.77 38.84 5.17
N GLN A 91 -11.81 38.94 4.33
CA GLN A 91 -12.87 37.93 4.26
C GLN A 91 -12.36 36.59 3.72
N GLY A 92 -11.46 36.60 2.75
CA GLY A 92 -10.84 35.39 2.20
C GLY A 92 -10.00 34.64 3.21
N ILE A 93 -9.18 35.34 4.02
CA ILE A 93 -8.38 34.73 5.09
C ILE A 93 -9.30 34.04 6.11
N ALA A 94 -10.38 34.72 6.51
CA ALA A 94 -11.39 34.14 7.41
C ALA A 94 -12.10 32.94 6.79
N ALA A 95 -12.41 32.99 5.49
CA ALA A 95 -13.04 31.89 4.76
C ALA A 95 -12.13 30.66 4.65
N VAL A 96 -10.84 30.85 4.38
CA VAL A 96 -9.84 29.76 4.39
C VAL A 96 -9.79 29.11 5.79
N ALA A 97 -9.64 29.93 6.83
CA ALA A 97 -9.58 29.44 8.20
C ALA A 97 -10.85 28.66 8.58
N SER A 98 -12.02 29.17 8.25
CA SER A 98 -13.29 28.50 8.50
C SER A 98 -13.38 27.17 7.75
N ALA A 99 -13.18 27.17 6.43
CA ALA A 99 -13.36 25.98 5.60
C ALA A 99 -12.40 24.85 6.01
N VAL A 100 -11.11 25.17 6.14
CA VAL A 100 -10.07 24.18 6.45
C VAL A 100 -10.22 23.63 7.87
N ASN A 101 -10.48 24.48 8.87
CA ASN A 101 -10.64 24.02 10.25
C ASN A 101 -11.93 23.22 10.44
N SER A 102 -13.04 23.65 9.83
CA SER A 102 -14.31 22.92 9.87
C SER A 102 -14.22 21.57 9.17
N TYR A 103 -13.51 21.50 8.04
CA TYR A 103 -13.28 20.23 7.35
C TYR A 103 -12.41 19.29 8.17
N ASN A 104 -11.29 19.78 8.73
CA ASN A 104 -10.43 18.95 9.57
C ASN A 104 -11.16 18.44 10.83
N THR A 105 -12.06 19.23 11.40
CA THR A 105 -12.91 18.78 12.52
C THR A 105 -13.82 17.62 12.10
N GLN A 106 -14.39 17.68 10.89
CA GLN A 106 -15.26 16.62 10.36
C GLN A 106 -14.48 15.38 9.90
N CYS A 107 -13.28 15.59 9.37
CA CYS A 107 -12.43 14.56 8.77
C CYS A 107 -10.98 14.69 9.28
N PRO A 108 -10.72 14.30 10.54
CA PRO A 108 -9.44 14.56 11.21
C PRO A 108 -8.25 13.81 10.62
N SER A 109 -8.51 12.68 9.94
CA SER A 109 -7.49 11.86 9.28
C SER A 109 -7.28 12.17 7.80
N THR A 110 -8.10 13.05 7.20
CA THR A 110 -7.97 13.42 5.78
C THR A 110 -6.78 14.34 5.57
N LYS A 111 -5.91 13.98 4.62
CA LYS A 111 -4.80 14.84 4.19
C LYS A 111 -5.34 16.01 3.38
N LEU A 112 -4.80 17.21 3.62
CA LEU A 112 -5.27 18.45 3.03
C LEU A 112 -4.22 19.04 2.09
N VAL A 113 -4.68 19.61 0.97
CA VAL A 113 -3.85 20.39 0.04
C VAL A 113 -4.50 21.74 -0.19
N LEU A 114 -3.70 22.81 -0.17
CA LEU A 114 -4.16 24.18 -0.45
C LEU A 114 -3.61 24.62 -1.81
N VAL A 115 -4.48 25.15 -2.67
CA VAL A 115 -4.08 25.66 -4.00
C VAL A 115 -4.68 27.04 -4.20
N GLY A 116 -3.82 28.07 -4.24
CA GLY A 116 -4.24 29.46 -4.39
C GLY A 116 -3.64 30.10 -5.64
N TYR A 117 -4.42 30.94 -6.32
CA TYR A 117 -3.98 31.71 -7.48
C TYR A 117 -4.20 33.22 -7.25
N SER A 118 -3.19 34.05 -7.48
CA SER A 118 -3.25 35.51 -7.27
C SER A 118 -3.73 35.87 -5.85
N GLN A 119 -4.79 36.68 -5.69
CA GLN A 119 -5.44 36.94 -4.40
C GLN A 119 -5.79 35.65 -3.64
N GLY A 120 -6.10 34.55 -4.34
CA GLY A 120 -6.33 33.24 -3.74
C GLY A 120 -5.08 32.63 -3.10
N GLY A 121 -3.89 32.90 -3.66
CA GLY A 121 -2.59 32.57 -3.06
C GLY A 121 -2.36 33.38 -1.79
N GLU A 122 -2.55 34.69 -1.87
CA GLU A 122 -2.36 35.63 -0.75
C GLU A 122 -3.21 35.25 0.48
N ILE A 123 -4.49 34.94 0.30
CA ILE A 123 -5.36 34.57 1.43
C ILE A 123 -4.99 33.21 2.04
N MET A 124 -4.47 32.29 1.24
CA MET A 124 -4.05 30.96 1.71
C MET A 124 -2.68 31.00 2.39
N ASP A 125 -1.73 31.78 1.87
CA ASP A 125 -0.45 32.06 2.51
C ASP A 125 -0.68 32.72 3.88
N ALA A 126 -1.44 33.82 3.93
CA ALA A 126 -1.73 34.52 5.18
C ALA A 126 -2.43 33.61 6.22
N ALA A 127 -3.34 32.73 5.79
CA ALA A 127 -4.00 31.80 6.71
C ALA A 127 -3.07 30.68 7.23
N LEU A 128 -2.23 30.10 6.36
CA LEU A 128 -1.34 28.99 6.69
C LEU A 128 -0.07 29.43 7.43
N CYS A 129 0.50 30.57 7.06
CA CYS A 129 1.79 31.07 7.55
C CYS A 129 1.64 32.17 8.61
N GLY A 130 0.45 32.77 8.75
CA GLY A 130 0.26 33.94 9.60
C GLY A 130 0.92 35.19 9.00
N GLY A 131 1.47 36.06 9.85
CA GLY A 131 2.19 37.28 9.45
C GLY A 131 1.32 38.47 9.03
N GLY A 132 0.01 38.25 8.84
CA GLY A 132 -0.94 39.26 8.40
C GLY A 132 -0.71 39.78 6.98
N VAL A 133 -1.51 40.76 6.59
CA VAL A 133 -1.40 41.53 5.34
C VAL A 133 -1.57 43.03 5.66
N PRO A 134 -0.54 43.68 6.25
CA PRO A 134 -0.67 45.03 6.81
C PRO A 134 -1.05 46.11 5.80
N ASN A 135 -0.56 46.00 4.55
CA ASN A 135 -0.92 46.92 3.46
C ASN A 135 -2.42 46.88 3.12
N GLN A 136 -3.08 45.77 3.42
CA GLN A 136 -4.53 45.57 3.27
C GLN A 136 -5.28 45.74 4.60
N GLY A 137 -4.63 46.26 5.65
CA GLY A 137 -5.25 46.51 6.94
C GLY A 137 -5.53 45.26 7.78
N TYR A 138 -5.09 44.06 7.35
CA TYR A 138 -5.21 42.84 8.14
C TYR A 138 -3.94 42.65 8.99
N THR A 139 -4.00 42.99 10.28
CA THR A 139 -2.83 43.03 11.16
C THR A 139 -2.66 41.81 12.06
N ASN A 140 -3.56 40.81 11.99
CA ASN A 140 -3.43 39.60 12.78
C ASN A 140 -2.29 38.73 12.24
N THR A 141 -1.23 38.56 13.02
CA THR A 141 -0.03 37.81 12.62
C THR A 141 -0.07 36.33 13.00
N ALA A 142 -1.08 35.88 13.75
CA ALA A 142 -1.20 34.47 14.11
C ALA A 142 -1.46 33.60 12.86
N VAL A 143 -1.06 32.32 12.92
CA VAL A 143 -1.55 31.31 11.98
C VAL A 143 -3.05 31.12 12.22
N GLN A 144 -3.85 31.18 11.16
CA GLN A 144 -5.32 31.15 11.27
C GLN A 144 -5.88 29.71 11.22
N LEU A 145 -5.10 28.76 10.71
CA LEU A 145 -5.41 27.34 10.76
C LEU A 145 -5.11 26.76 12.15
N SER A 146 -5.95 25.84 12.62
CA SER A 146 -5.70 25.11 13.86
C SER A 146 -4.46 24.22 13.70
N THR A 147 -3.78 23.91 14.81
CA THR A 147 -2.63 22.98 14.79
C THR A 147 -2.99 21.63 14.17
N SER A 148 -4.19 21.11 14.45
CA SER A 148 -4.67 19.85 13.86
C SER A 148 -4.82 19.95 12.35
N ALA A 149 -5.36 21.05 11.84
CA ALA A 149 -5.49 21.30 10.41
C ALA A 149 -4.13 21.48 9.75
N VAL A 150 -3.22 22.27 10.34
CA VAL A 150 -1.85 22.46 9.84
C VAL A 150 -1.10 21.12 9.74
N ASN A 151 -1.26 20.22 10.71
CA ASN A 151 -0.65 18.89 10.68
C ASN A 151 -1.16 18.02 9.51
N MET A 152 -2.41 18.26 9.09
CA MET A 152 -3.03 17.56 7.98
C MET A 152 -2.81 18.23 6.62
N VAL A 153 -2.47 19.53 6.58
CA VAL A 153 -1.94 20.17 5.36
C VAL A 153 -0.59 19.52 5.01
N LYS A 154 -0.55 18.83 3.87
CA LYS A 154 0.66 18.16 3.37
C LYS A 154 1.39 18.98 2.32
N ALA A 155 0.67 19.75 1.52
CA ALA A 155 1.26 20.64 0.53
C ALA A 155 0.38 21.88 0.32
N ALA A 156 1.02 23.00 -0.02
CA ALA A 156 0.37 24.23 -0.43
C ALA A 156 1.06 24.80 -1.68
N ILE A 157 0.26 25.16 -2.68
CA ILE A 157 0.71 25.69 -3.96
C ILE A 157 0.13 27.09 -4.12
N PHE A 158 0.99 28.09 -4.26
CA PHE A 158 0.58 29.46 -4.53
C PHE A 158 1.14 29.90 -5.88
N MET A 159 0.28 30.43 -6.76
CA MET A 159 0.68 30.86 -8.11
C MET A 159 0.36 32.34 -8.28
N GLY A 160 1.38 33.15 -8.57
CA GLY A 160 1.21 34.59 -8.73
C GLY A 160 0.82 35.30 -7.44
N ASP A 161 1.30 34.81 -6.29
CA ASP A 161 0.94 35.31 -4.96
C ASP A 161 1.43 36.75 -4.70
N PRO A 162 0.54 37.73 -4.46
CA PRO A 162 0.90 39.09 -4.07
C PRO A 162 1.82 39.22 -2.84
N LEU A 163 1.80 38.24 -1.93
CA LEU A 163 2.67 38.23 -0.75
C LEU A 163 4.10 37.78 -1.07
N TYR A 164 4.39 37.30 -2.27
CA TYR A 164 5.71 36.81 -2.66
C TYR A 164 6.81 37.82 -2.32
N VAL A 165 7.89 37.35 -1.69
CA VAL A 165 9.13 38.09 -1.48
C VAL A 165 10.30 37.17 -1.78
N ALA A 166 11.26 37.64 -2.57
CA ALA A 166 12.37 36.79 -2.98
C ALA A 166 13.27 36.39 -1.81
N GLY A 167 13.63 35.10 -1.77
CA GLY A 167 14.62 34.55 -0.83
C GLY A 167 14.04 33.59 0.21
N LEU A 168 12.75 33.25 0.11
CA LEU A 168 12.14 32.23 0.95
C LEU A 168 12.48 30.83 0.40
N PRO A 169 12.60 29.81 1.27
CA PRO A 169 13.06 28.47 0.87
C PRO A 169 12.07 27.72 -0.03
N TYR A 170 10.86 28.25 -0.21
CA TYR A 170 9.78 27.69 -1.02
C TYR A 170 9.49 28.48 -2.30
N ASP A 171 10.32 29.47 -2.62
CA ASP A 171 10.17 30.28 -3.83
C ASP A 171 10.55 29.47 -5.08
N VAL A 172 9.72 29.59 -6.11
CA VAL A 172 9.95 28.97 -7.43
C VAL A 172 9.67 30.00 -8.52
N GLY A 173 10.56 30.08 -9.50
CA GLY A 173 10.43 30.98 -10.64
C GLY A 173 11.58 31.98 -10.72
N THR A 174 11.38 33.04 -11.50
CA THR A 174 12.43 34.02 -11.83
C THR A 174 12.32 35.34 -11.08
N CYS A 175 11.32 35.52 -10.22
CA CYS A 175 11.14 36.79 -9.51
C CYS A 175 12.22 37.04 -8.45
N ALA A 176 12.88 38.20 -8.55
CA ALA A 176 13.89 38.68 -7.59
C ALA A 176 13.47 39.96 -6.83
N ALA A 177 12.28 40.49 -7.11
CA ALA A 177 11.74 41.66 -6.44
C ALA A 177 10.80 41.23 -5.29
N GLY A 178 9.51 41.27 -5.53
CA GLY A 178 8.44 40.93 -4.61
C GLY A 178 7.11 41.45 -5.17
N GLY A 179 6.00 41.00 -4.60
CA GLY A 179 4.67 41.43 -5.00
C GLY A 179 4.30 42.82 -4.49
N PHE A 180 3.13 43.31 -4.89
CA PHE A 180 2.63 44.60 -4.39
C PHE A 180 2.28 44.55 -2.89
N ASP A 181 2.05 43.36 -2.33
CA ASP A 181 1.83 43.11 -0.91
C ASP A 181 2.92 42.21 -0.29
N ALA A 182 4.13 42.24 -0.85
CA ALA A 182 5.25 41.39 -0.44
C ALA A 182 5.42 41.28 1.08
N ARG A 183 5.68 40.07 1.57
CA ARG A 183 6.03 39.83 2.97
C ARG A 183 7.22 40.72 3.38
N PRO A 184 7.27 41.17 4.65
CA PRO A 184 8.39 41.98 5.13
C PRO A 184 9.69 41.18 5.09
N SER A 185 10.82 41.88 4.92
CA SER A 185 12.15 41.27 5.00
C SER A 185 12.33 40.50 6.31
N GLY A 186 12.82 39.26 6.22
CA GLY A 186 13.01 38.37 7.37
C GLY A 186 11.76 37.62 7.81
N PHE A 187 10.66 37.71 7.06
CA PHE A 187 9.49 36.84 7.27
C PHE A 187 9.88 35.36 7.18
N SER A 188 9.27 34.54 8.04
CA SER A 188 9.43 33.09 8.03
C SER A 188 8.09 32.43 8.25
N CYS A 189 7.75 31.47 7.37
CA CYS A 189 6.53 30.70 7.50
C CYS A 189 6.79 29.43 8.35
N PRO A 190 6.02 29.17 9.42
CA PRO A 190 6.14 27.93 10.19
C PRO A 190 5.91 26.65 9.35
N SER A 191 5.17 26.76 8.25
CA SER A 191 4.85 25.68 7.32
C SER A 191 5.73 25.68 6.05
N ALA A 192 6.87 26.37 6.06
CA ALA A 192 7.72 26.60 4.88
C ALA A 192 8.04 25.32 4.07
N SER A 193 8.30 24.19 4.73
CA SER A 193 8.63 22.92 4.06
C SER A 193 7.49 22.33 3.22
N LYS A 194 6.26 22.81 3.40
CA LYS A 194 5.05 22.31 2.72
C LYS A 194 4.67 23.15 1.51
N ILE A 195 5.38 24.24 1.22
CA ILE A 195 4.94 25.27 0.28
C ILE A 195 5.77 25.22 -1.00
N GLN A 196 5.13 25.51 -2.13
CA GLN A 196 5.80 26.08 -3.30
C GLN A 196 5.02 27.32 -3.76
N SER A 197 5.69 28.47 -3.78
CA SER A 197 5.14 29.74 -4.28
C SER A 197 5.80 30.11 -5.60
N TYR A 198 5.00 30.17 -6.65
CA TYR A 198 5.43 30.36 -8.04
C TYR A 198 5.27 31.81 -8.45
N CYS A 199 6.39 32.46 -8.80
CA CYS A 199 6.39 33.83 -9.29
C CYS A 199 7.52 34.11 -10.28
N ASP A 200 7.17 34.70 -11.43
CA ASP A 200 8.11 35.10 -12.47
C ASP A 200 8.30 36.62 -12.57
N SER A 201 9.50 37.01 -13.00
CA SER A 201 9.95 38.40 -13.05
C SER A 201 9.05 39.35 -13.85
N THR A 202 8.30 38.84 -14.83
CA THR A 202 7.41 39.66 -15.66
C THR A 202 5.98 39.75 -15.11
N ASP A 203 5.64 39.06 -14.03
CA ASP A 203 4.31 39.09 -13.41
C ASP A 203 4.05 40.43 -12.69
N PRO A 204 2.97 41.15 -13.04
CA PRO A 204 2.66 42.47 -12.47
C PRO A 204 2.22 42.44 -10.99
N TYR A 205 1.79 41.30 -10.45
CA TYR A 205 1.19 41.22 -9.12
C TYR A 205 2.15 40.64 -8.08
N CYS A 206 2.79 39.51 -8.38
CA CYS A 206 3.74 38.87 -7.45
C CYS A 206 5.18 39.36 -7.61
N CYS A 207 5.50 40.08 -8.69
CA CYS A 207 6.85 40.59 -8.94
C CYS A 207 6.94 42.06 -9.37
N ASN A 208 5.82 42.79 -9.41
CA ASN A 208 5.76 44.16 -9.95
C ASN A 208 6.28 44.29 -11.41
N GLY A 209 6.13 43.23 -12.20
CA GLY A 209 6.40 43.20 -13.63
C GLY A 209 5.30 43.89 -14.46
N SER A 210 5.18 43.53 -15.73
CA SER A 210 4.26 44.22 -16.68
C SER A 210 3.48 43.31 -17.63
N ASN A 211 3.64 41.99 -17.52
CA ASN A 211 3.03 41.03 -18.44
C ASN A 211 1.91 40.23 -17.77
N GLY A 212 0.65 40.62 -18.04
CA GLY A 212 -0.53 39.90 -17.56
C GLY A 212 -0.64 38.45 -18.09
N ALA A 213 -0.02 38.13 -19.24
CA ALA A 213 -0.02 36.75 -19.75
C ALA A 213 0.86 35.82 -18.90
N THR A 214 1.97 36.34 -18.35
CA THR A 214 2.77 35.59 -17.37
C THR A 214 1.91 35.25 -16.15
N HIS A 215 1.17 36.24 -15.64
CA HIS A 215 0.32 36.03 -14.47
C HIS A 215 -0.72 34.93 -14.68
N GLN A 216 -1.31 34.84 -15.88
CA GLN A 216 -2.31 33.81 -16.21
C GLN A 216 -1.69 32.47 -16.64
N GLY A 217 -0.37 32.42 -16.86
CA GLY A 217 0.33 31.30 -17.48
C GLY A 217 0.84 30.20 -16.54
N TYR A 218 0.84 30.41 -15.22
CA TYR A 218 1.50 29.48 -14.28
C TYR A 218 0.91 28.08 -14.27
N GLY A 219 -0.40 27.94 -14.53
CA GLY A 219 -1.02 26.63 -14.67
C GLY A 219 -0.36 25.80 -15.78
N ALA A 220 -0.06 26.42 -16.92
CA ALA A 220 0.59 25.76 -18.05
C ALA A 220 2.09 25.55 -17.81
N GLU A 221 2.79 26.55 -17.27
CA GLU A 221 4.24 26.51 -17.06
C GLU A 221 4.65 25.58 -15.91
N TYR A 222 3.93 25.65 -14.78
CA TYR A 222 4.32 24.98 -13.54
C TYR A 222 3.33 23.93 -13.04
N GLY A 223 2.14 23.80 -13.63
CA GLY A 223 1.10 22.88 -13.13
C GLY A 223 1.59 21.45 -12.93
N ALA A 224 2.39 20.91 -13.87
CA ALA A 224 2.97 19.58 -13.74
C ALA A 224 3.98 19.46 -12.58
N LYS A 225 4.82 20.49 -12.37
CA LYS A 225 5.79 20.55 -11.26
C LYS A 225 5.07 20.67 -9.91
N ALA A 226 4.05 21.50 -9.83
CA ALA A 226 3.21 21.66 -8.65
C ALA A 226 2.52 20.33 -8.27
N ILE A 227 1.94 19.63 -9.24
CA ILE A 227 1.34 18.30 -9.01
C ILE A 227 2.39 17.28 -8.55
N ALA A 228 3.59 17.29 -9.12
CA ALA A 228 4.68 16.39 -8.71
C ALA A 228 5.15 16.67 -7.27
N PHE A 229 5.25 17.94 -6.87
CA PHE A 229 5.55 18.32 -5.50
C PHE A 229 4.49 17.84 -4.52
N VAL A 230 3.21 18.13 -4.81
CA VAL A 230 2.10 17.62 -3.98
C VAL A 230 2.14 16.10 -3.90
N LYS A 231 2.51 15.40 -4.99
CA LYS A 231 2.63 13.94 -4.99
C LYS A 231 3.67 13.41 -4.02
N LYS A 232 4.81 14.07 -3.97
CA LYS A 232 5.89 13.75 -3.04
C LYS A 232 5.47 14.01 -1.59
N GLU A 233 4.92 15.19 -1.30
CA GLU A 233 4.64 15.62 0.08
C GLU A 233 3.36 15.02 0.67
N ALA A 234 2.34 14.73 -0.14
CA ALA A 234 1.09 14.11 0.34
C ALA A 234 1.28 12.68 0.85
N GLY A 235 2.38 11.99 0.49
CA GLY A 235 2.67 10.62 0.91
C GLY A 235 1.49 9.67 0.66
N LEU A 236 0.68 9.97 -0.37
CA LEU A 236 -0.44 9.14 -0.79
C LEU A 236 0.03 8.25 -1.93
N PRO A 237 -0.31 6.96 -1.89
CA PRO A 237 -0.07 6.07 -3.02
C PRO A 237 -0.66 6.74 -4.27
N SER A 238 0.12 6.82 -5.35
CA SER A 238 -0.40 7.32 -6.62
C SER A 238 -1.69 6.55 -7.00
N GLY A 239 -2.58 7.07 -7.84
CA GLY A 239 -3.75 6.29 -8.29
C GLY A 239 -3.40 4.86 -8.75
N LYS A 240 -2.18 4.66 -9.28
CA LYS A 240 -1.61 3.35 -9.64
C LYS A 240 -1.30 2.47 -8.42
N ASP A 241 -0.75 3.02 -7.36
CA ASP A 241 -0.42 2.26 -6.15
C ASP A 241 -1.70 1.82 -5.40
N ARG A 242 -2.78 2.61 -5.43
CA ARG A 242 -4.10 2.16 -4.89
C ARG A 242 -4.68 0.99 -5.69
N ILE A 243 -4.51 1.00 -7.01
CA ILE A 243 -4.91 -0.13 -7.86
C ILE A 243 -4.12 -1.38 -7.45
N VAL A 244 -2.81 -1.25 -7.23
CA VAL A 244 -1.96 -2.35 -6.74
C VAL A 244 -2.40 -2.83 -5.35
N GLN A 245 -2.63 -1.91 -4.40
CA GLN A 245 -3.13 -2.25 -3.05
C GLN A 245 -4.45 -3.01 -3.12
N GLY A 246 -5.38 -2.59 -3.99
CA GLY A 246 -6.66 -3.24 -4.19
C GLY A 246 -6.59 -4.66 -4.77
N THR A 247 -5.46 -5.08 -5.33
CA THR A 247 -5.30 -6.47 -5.80
C THR A 247 -5.26 -7.49 -4.66
N ASP A 248 -4.96 -7.06 -3.44
CA ASP A 248 -5.05 -7.91 -2.24
C ASP A 248 -6.50 -8.37 -1.99
N ASN A 249 -7.48 -7.50 -2.19
CA ASN A 249 -8.89 -7.88 -2.06
C ASN A 249 -9.29 -8.97 -3.06
N ASP A 250 -8.78 -8.91 -4.29
CA ASP A 250 -9.04 -9.96 -5.28
C ASP A 250 -8.42 -11.30 -4.86
N ALA A 251 -7.24 -11.27 -4.24
CA ALA A 251 -6.56 -12.45 -3.71
C ALA A 251 -7.27 -13.04 -2.47
N SER A 252 -7.65 -12.20 -1.51
CA SER A 252 -8.33 -12.62 -0.27
C SER A 252 -9.71 -13.21 -0.56
N VAL A 253 -10.49 -12.60 -1.46
CA VAL A 253 -11.79 -13.15 -1.90
C VAL A 253 -11.63 -14.49 -2.61
N SER A 254 -10.58 -14.66 -3.43
CA SER A 254 -10.32 -15.93 -4.11
C SER A 254 -9.92 -17.03 -3.12
N ARG A 255 -9.12 -16.69 -2.11
CA ARG A 255 -8.80 -17.60 -1.00
C ARG A 255 -10.03 -17.97 -0.20
N LEU A 256 -10.86 -17.02 0.19
CA LEU A 256 -12.09 -17.29 0.93
C LEU A 256 -13.03 -18.20 0.14
N SER A 257 -13.20 -17.96 -1.17
CA SER A 257 -14.00 -18.84 -2.01
C SER A 257 -13.43 -20.27 -2.05
N ALA A 258 -12.11 -20.45 -2.12
CA ALA A 258 -11.50 -21.78 -2.10
C ALA A 258 -11.71 -22.47 -0.74
N VAL A 259 -11.71 -21.73 0.36
CA VAL A 259 -12.00 -22.26 1.71
C VAL A 259 -13.47 -22.64 1.85
N GLU A 260 -14.40 -21.77 1.47
CA GLU A 260 -15.85 -22.02 1.58
C GLU A 260 -16.30 -23.23 0.74
N LEU A 261 -15.62 -23.50 -0.36
CA LEU A 261 -15.88 -24.64 -1.24
C LEU A 261 -15.06 -25.90 -0.85
N GLY A 262 -14.28 -25.85 0.22
CA GLY A 262 -13.55 -26.99 0.77
C GLY A 262 -12.25 -27.35 0.04
N TYR A 263 -11.72 -26.49 -0.83
CA TYR A 263 -10.41 -26.71 -1.46
C TYR A 263 -9.29 -26.56 -0.43
N LEU A 264 -9.37 -25.51 0.40
CA LEU A 264 -8.36 -25.17 1.40
C LEU A 264 -8.94 -25.22 2.81
N GLU A 265 -8.13 -25.68 3.76
CA GLU A 265 -8.43 -25.59 5.19
C GLU A 265 -7.75 -24.36 5.78
N ASP A 266 -8.55 -23.32 6.01
CA ASP A 266 -8.05 -22.07 6.60
C ASP A 266 -9.16 -21.30 7.32
N VAL A 267 -9.24 -21.52 8.62
CA VAL A 267 -10.22 -20.87 9.50
C VAL A 267 -10.00 -19.36 9.65
N TYR A 268 -8.86 -18.82 9.22
CA TYR A 268 -8.51 -17.41 9.36
C TYR A 268 -8.90 -16.57 8.14
N ALA A 269 -9.13 -17.19 6.98
CA ALA A 269 -9.39 -16.49 5.71
C ALA A 269 -10.57 -15.51 5.81
N ALA A 270 -11.65 -15.91 6.46
CA ALA A 270 -12.83 -15.07 6.65
C ALA A 270 -12.55 -13.82 7.50
N ALA A 271 -11.63 -13.89 8.46
CA ALA A 271 -11.31 -12.78 9.35
C ALA A 271 -10.50 -11.67 8.66
N LEU A 272 -9.76 -11.99 7.60
CA LEU A 272 -8.97 -11.05 6.82
C LEU A 272 -9.61 -10.64 5.49
N THR A 273 -10.74 -11.25 5.11
CA THR A 273 -11.47 -10.87 3.90
C THR A 273 -12.46 -9.74 4.22
N PRO A 274 -12.54 -8.64 3.44
CA PRO A 274 -13.47 -7.55 3.71
C PRO A 274 -14.93 -8.03 3.84
N ALA A 275 -15.63 -7.58 4.88
CA ALA A 275 -17.01 -7.96 5.11
C ALA A 275 -17.91 -7.61 3.91
N GLY A 276 -18.73 -8.57 3.47
CA GLY A 276 -19.62 -8.41 2.32
C GLY A 276 -18.95 -8.50 0.94
N SER A 277 -17.63 -8.76 0.87
CA SER A 277 -16.92 -9.00 -0.39
C SER A 277 -16.88 -10.47 -0.82
N ALA A 278 -17.28 -11.38 0.08
CA ALA A 278 -17.32 -12.82 -0.17
C ALA A 278 -18.11 -13.12 -1.46
N THR A 279 -17.39 -13.59 -2.46
CA THR A 279 -17.95 -13.91 -3.78
C THR A 279 -17.36 -15.21 -4.23
N ARG A 280 -18.24 -16.19 -4.51
CA ARG A 280 -17.86 -17.48 -5.07
C ARG A 280 -17.10 -17.28 -6.38
N ARG A 281 -15.92 -17.89 -6.51
CA ARG A 281 -15.14 -17.96 -7.74
C ARG A 281 -15.50 -19.22 -8.54
N LEU A 282 -15.20 -19.19 -9.84
CA LEU A 282 -15.40 -20.34 -10.74
C LEU A 282 -14.38 -21.46 -10.43
N PRO A 283 -14.70 -22.73 -10.73
CA PRO A 283 -13.79 -23.86 -10.50
C PRO A 283 -12.37 -23.61 -11.03
N ILE A 284 -12.24 -23.06 -12.24
CA ILE A 284 -10.95 -22.72 -12.88
C ILE A 284 -10.02 -21.83 -12.02
N ILE A 285 -10.60 -21.01 -11.14
CA ILE A 285 -9.89 -20.11 -10.21
C ILE A 285 -9.50 -20.84 -8.91
N ASN A 286 -10.36 -21.72 -8.42
CA ASN A 286 -10.12 -22.42 -7.15
C ASN A 286 -9.17 -23.63 -7.32
N ARG A 287 -9.23 -24.30 -8.47
CA ARG A 287 -8.81 -25.69 -8.68
C ARG A 287 -7.46 -25.90 -9.40
N GLY A 288 -6.88 -27.10 -9.30
CA GLY A 288 -6.14 -27.74 -10.42
C GLY A 288 -6.71 -29.09 -10.92
N GLU A 289 -6.34 -29.51 -12.14
CA GLU A 289 -6.84 -30.64 -12.99
C GLU A 289 -7.62 -31.81 -12.32
N PRO A 290 -8.77 -32.28 -12.84
CA PRO A 290 -9.25 -33.65 -12.65
C PRO A 290 -8.59 -34.65 -13.59
N GLN A 291 -8.12 -35.78 -13.08
CA GLN A 291 -7.88 -36.97 -13.90
C GLN A 291 -9.12 -37.87 -13.92
N PHE A 292 -9.50 -38.30 -15.13
CA PHE A 292 -10.56 -39.25 -15.52
C PHE A 292 -12.02 -38.78 -15.65
N LEU A 293 -12.39 -38.38 -16.88
CA LEU A 293 -13.44 -39.03 -17.68
C LEU A 293 -13.33 -38.61 -19.16
N LYS A 294 -12.52 -39.34 -19.93
CA LYS A 294 -12.71 -39.43 -21.38
C LYS A 294 -13.96 -40.28 -21.60
N LEU A 295 -15.09 -39.67 -21.95
CA LEU A 295 -16.16 -40.26 -22.78
C LEU A 295 -17.25 -39.21 -23.07
N TYR A 296 -17.48 -38.96 -24.37
CA TYR A 296 -18.70 -38.39 -24.99
C TYR A 296 -18.98 -36.87 -24.96
N TYR A 297 -18.55 -36.11 -25.98
CA TYR A 297 -19.34 -35.64 -27.16
C TYR A 297 -18.62 -34.45 -27.86
N PRO A 298 -18.77 -34.28 -29.19
CA PRO A 298 -18.12 -33.21 -29.95
C PRO A 298 -19.04 -31.99 -30.17
N GLN A 299 -18.40 -30.83 -30.41
CA GLN A 299 -18.95 -29.60 -31.00
C GLN A 299 -19.92 -28.78 -30.15
N ARG A 300 -19.42 -27.68 -29.58
CA ARG A 300 -20.00 -26.34 -29.73
C ARG A 300 -18.94 -25.29 -29.47
N GLN A 301 -18.81 -24.38 -30.43
CA GLN A 301 -17.83 -23.31 -30.47
C GLN A 301 -18.62 -22.01 -30.52
N GLU A 302 -18.99 -21.45 -29.37
CA GLU A 302 -19.44 -20.05 -29.24
C GLU A 302 -19.11 -19.49 -27.84
N SER A 303 -18.00 -18.75 -27.79
CA SER A 303 -17.79 -17.47 -27.10
C SER A 303 -18.52 -17.18 -25.76
N LEU A 304 -17.78 -17.33 -24.66
CA LEU A 304 -18.04 -16.70 -23.35
C LEU A 304 -16.97 -15.65 -23.02
N TRP A 305 -16.77 -14.68 -23.91
CA TRP A 305 -15.82 -13.57 -23.72
C TRP A 305 -16.46 -12.36 -23.01
N LEU A 306 -17.07 -12.51 -21.82
CA LEU A 306 -17.74 -11.34 -21.19
C LEU A 306 -17.92 -11.40 -19.65
N ILE A 307 -17.07 -12.06 -18.88
CA ILE A 307 -17.11 -11.94 -17.41
C ILE A 307 -15.86 -11.22 -16.90
N GLY A 308 -16.07 -9.95 -16.52
CA GLY A 308 -15.07 -9.01 -16.00
C GLY A 308 -14.52 -9.34 -14.61
N THR A 309 -14.21 -10.61 -14.35
CA THR A 309 -13.41 -10.98 -13.17
C THR A 309 -11.93 -10.65 -13.41
N PRO A 310 -11.19 -10.19 -12.39
CA PRO A 310 -9.73 -10.10 -12.46
C PRO A 310 -9.15 -11.46 -12.83
N PRO A 311 -7.87 -11.56 -13.23
CA PRO A 311 -7.18 -12.82 -13.07
C PRO A 311 -7.03 -13.05 -11.56
N ALA A 312 -8.07 -13.62 -10.97
CA ALA A 312 -7.89 -14.45 -9.80
C ALA A 312 -6.89 -15.55 -10.22
N ALA A 313 -5.89 -15.81 -9.39
CA ALA A 313 -4.86 -16.79 -9.68
C ALA A 313 -5.49 -18.13 -10.11
N PRO A 314 -5.14 -18.73 -11.26
CA PRO A 314 -5.46 -20.14 -11.52
C PRO A 314 -5.05 -20.98 -10.33
N GLY A 315 -5.92 -21.88 -9.90
CA GLY A 315 -5.57 -22.83 -8.86
C GLY A 315 -5.06 -22.15 -7.60
N THR A 316 -5.91 -21.33 -6.99
CA THR A 316 -5.70 -20.83 -5.62
C THR A 316 -5.26 -21.96 -4.68
N TYR A 317 -5.83 -23.16 -4.86
CA TYR A 317 -5.34 -24.39 -4.23
C TYR A 317 -3.87 -24.71 -4.60
N ALA A 318 -3.55 -24.90 -5.88
CA ALA A 318 -2.24 -25.33 -6.36
C ALA A 318 -1.13 -24.32 -5.96
N ARG A 319 -1.42 -23.02 -6.12
CA ARG A 319 -0.60 -21.90 -5.63
C ARG A 319 -0.31 -22.03 -4.13
N THR A 320 -1.36 -22.16 -3.32
CA THR A 320 -1.23 -22.22 -1.85
C THR A 320 -0.45 -23.46 -1.44
N THR A 321 -0.83 -24.63 -1.94
CA THR A 321 -0.21 -25.91 -1.59
C THR A 321 1.26 -25.95 -1.96
N ALA A 322 1.65 -25.41 -3.12
CA ALA A 322 3.04 -25.43 -3.56
C ALA A 322 3.94 -24.48 -2.75
N ILE A 323 3.46 -23.29 -2.40
CA ILE A 323 4.19 -22.38 -1.50
C ILE A 323 4.28 -23.01 -0.10
N ASP A 324 3.18 -23.59 0.40
CA ASP A 324 3.16 -24.23 1.70
C ASP A 324 4.10 -25.45 1.75
N GLN A 325 4.23 -26.23 0.67
CA GLN A 325 5.23 -27.30 0.57
C GLN A 325 6.67 -26.77 0.66
N LEU A 326 7.01 -25.70 -0.06
CA LEU A 326 8.34 -25.07 0.01
C LEU A 326 8.63 -24.50 1.40
N VAL A 327 7.64 -23.85 2.03
CA VAL A 327 7.73 -23.34 3.40
C VAL A 327 7.92 -24.48 4.40
N ALA A 328 7.14 -25.57 4.28
CA ALA A 328 7.25 -26.73 5.15
C ALA A 328 8.61 -27.42 5.03
N ARG A 329 9.16 -27.52 3.81
CA ARG A 329 10.52 -28.06 3.58
C ARG A 329 11.61 -27.16 4.15
N PHE A 330 11.45 -25.84 4.08
CA PHE A 330 12.36 -24.89 4.70
C PHE A 330 12.31 -24.99 6.23
N LEU A 331 11.12 -25.01 6.83
CA LEU A 331 10.99 -25.14 8.28
C LEU A 331 11.48 -26.51 8.77
N GLY A 332 11.16 -27.58 8.05
CA GLY A 332 11.42 -28.95 8.46
C GLY A 332 10.51 -29.41 9.61
N PRO A 333 10.55 -30.70 9.99
CA PRO A 333 9.77 -31.20 11.11
C PRO A 333 10.27 -30.63 12.44
N SER A 334 9.36 -30.34 13.36
CA SER A 334 9.72 -30.11 14.76
C SER A 334 10.28 -31.40 15.35
N SER A 335 11.57 -31.39 15.71
CA SER A 335 12.26 -32.54 16.29
C SER A 335 13.34 -32.06 17.27
N PRO A 336 13.75 -32.88 18.25
CA PRO A 336 14.85 -32.53 19.16
C PRO A 336 16.16 -32.21 18.44
N ASP A 337 16.33 -32.71 17.21
CA ASP A 337 17.50 -32.48 16.37
C ASP A 337 17.40 -31.17 15.55
N ASN A 338 16.19 -30.61 15.40
CA ASN A 338 15.92 -29.35 14.70
C ASN A 338 15.70 -28.22 15.70
N THR A 339 16.80 -27.75 16.31
CA THR A 339 16.80 -26.69 17.34
C THR A 339 17.05 -25.29 16.78
N GLN A 340 17.35 -25.17 15.49
CA GLN A 340 17.69 -23.89 14.88
C GLN A 340 16.45 -23.06 14.61
N LYS A 341 16.37 -21.88 15.26
CA LYS A 341 15.36 -20.87 14.96
C LYS A 341 15.48 -20.39 13.51
N LYS A 342 14.35 -20.25 12.82
CA LYS A 342 14.28 -19.80 11.42
C LYS A 342 13.49 -18.50 11.29
N GLN A 343 13.63 -17.84 10.16
CA GLN A 343 12.96 -16.57 9.89
C GLN A 343 12.24 -16.61 8.53
N ILE A 344 11.04 -16.06 8.47
CA ILE A 344 10.29 -15.86 7.22
C ILE A 344 9.97 -14.38 7.06
N ILE A 345 10.20 -13.83 5.87
CA ILE A 345 9.84 -12.46 5.50
C ILE A 345 8.94 -12.50 4.26
N SER A 346 7.67 -12.17 4.42
CA SER A 346 6.69 -12.08 3.34
C SER A 346 6.62 -10.65 2.79
N LEU A 347 6.94 -10.51 1.51
CA LEU A 347 6.97 -9.24 0.77
C LEU A 347 5.64 -9.02 0.06
N GLY A 348 4.94 -7.94 0.42
CA GLY A 348 3.58 -7.69 -0.05
C GLY A 348 2.62 -8.75 0.49
N ALA A 349 2.63 -8.95 1.81
CA ALA A 349 1.90 -10.05 2.45
C ALA A 349 0.38 -9.91 2.33
N GLY A 350 -0.13 -8.68 2.19
CA GLY A 350 -1.56 -8.40 2.13
C GLY A 350 -2.35 -9.11 3.22
N SER A 351 -3.42 -9.77 2.80
CA SER A 351 -4.33 -10.53 3.66
C SER A 351 -3.92 -12.00 3.84
N ASP A 352 -2.65 -12.37 3.61
CA ASP A 352 -2.16 -13.73 3.82
C ASP A 352 -2.38 -14.20 5.27
N THR A 353 -2.84 -15.43 5.42
CA THR A 353 -3.17 -16.07 6.69
C THR A 353 -2.16 -17.14 7.12
N ARG A 354 -1.15 -17.43 6.30
CA ARG A 354 -0.16 -18.50 6.54
C ARG A 354 0.46 -18.41 7.92
N VAL A 355 0.80 -17.21 8.37
CA VAL A 355 1.39 -17.01 9.70
C VAL A 355 0.49 -17.54 10.84
N PHE A 356 -0.82 -17.34 10.77
CA PHE A 356 -1.74 -17.81 11.82
C PHE A 356 -1.86 -19.35 11.83
N ARG A 357 -1.83 -19.97 10.64
CA ARG A 357 -1.79 -21.44 10.51
C ARG A 357 -0.49 -22.02 11.07
N LEU A 358 0.63 -21.39 10.78
CA LEU A 358 1.94 -21.80 11.31
C LEU A 358 2.01 -21.65 12.83
N LEU A 359 1.63 -20.48 13.37
CA LEU A 359 1.67 -20.22 14.81
C LEU A 359 0.72 -21.12 15.62
N SER A 360 -0.38 -21.57 15.02
CA SER A 360 -1.35 -22.45 15.68
C SER A 360 -0.99 -23.94 15.55
N SER A 361 0.01 -24.28 14.73
CA SER A 361 0.46 -25.66 14.56
C SER A 361 1.46 -26.05 15.66
N ARG A 362 1.22 -27.20 16.30
CA ARG A 362 2.18 -27.76 17.28
C ARG A 362 3.38 -28.44 16.62
N GLN A 363 3.38 -28.58 15.30
CA GLN A 363 4.39 -29.32 14.54
C GLN A 363 5.42 -28.42 13.88
N THR A 364 5.26 -27.10 13.96
CA THR A 364 6.23 -26.14 13.42
C THR A 364 7.37 -25.93 14.41
N PRO A 365 8.64 -25.91 13.95
CA PRO A 365 9.80 -25.57 14.78
C PRO A 365 9.79 -24.09 15.18
N ASP A 366 10.78 -23.65 15.97
CA ASP A 366 10.89 -22.25 16.39
C ASP A 366 11.14 -21.32 15.18
N PHE A 367 10.31 -20.29 15.02
CA PHE A 367 10.45 -19.31 13.94
C PHE A 367 9.99 -17.92 14.34
N VAL A 368 10.47 -16.92 13.59
CA VAL A 368 9.95 -15.55 13.60
C VAL A 368 9.44 -15.17 12.20
N TYR A 369 8.29 -14.51 12.13
CA TYR A 369 7.61 -14.18 10.88
C TYR A 369 7.47 -12.66 10.72
N HIS A 370 7.86 -12.15 9.57
CA HIS A 370 7.79 -10.74 9.23
C HIS A 370 6.92 -10.57 7.99
N GLU A 371 6.01 -9.61 8.02
CA GLU A 371 5.22 -9.19 6.88
C GLU A 371 5.51 -7.74 6.54
N LEU A 372 5.78 -7.46 5.27
CA LEU A 372 6.00 -6.11 4.76
C LEU A 372 4.89 -5.80 3.77
N ASP A 373 4.20 -4.68 3.95
CA ASP A 373 3.23 -4.16 2.99
C ASP A 373 3.09 -2.64 3.13
N PHE A 374 2.34 -2.00 2.23
CA PHE A 374 1.97 -0.60 2.39
C PHE A 374 1.26 -0.36 3.72
N ALA A 375 1.52 0.79 4.34
CA ALA A 375 0.91 1.19 5.61
C ALA A 375 -0.63 1.09 5.63
N VAL A 376 -1.29 1.30 4.48
CA VAL A 376 -2.74 1.15 4.36
C VAL A 376 -3.16 -0.32 4.56
N ASN A 377 -2.48 -1.24 3.89
CA ASN A 377 -2.77 -2.67 3.96
C ASN A 377 -2.41 -3.24 5.34
N THR A 378 -1.26 -2.84 5.90
CA THR A 378 -0.86 -3.30 7.24
C THR A 378 -1.80 -2.77 8.32
N ALA A 379 -2.25 -1.52 8.24
CA ALA A 379 -3.24 -0.96 9.16
C ALA A 379 -4.59 -1.70 9.07
N GLU A 380 -5.02 -2.11 7.87
CA GLU A 380 -6.22 -2.93 7.68
C GLU A 380 -6.07 -4.31 8.32
N LYS A 381 -4.95 -4.99 8.09
CA LYS A 381 -4.66 -6.29 8.70
C LYS A 381 -4.59 -6.21 10.23
N ILE A 382 -3.92 -5.20 10.77
CA ILE A 382 -3.81 -4.98 12.22
C ILE A 382 -5.19 -4.70 12.82
N ARG A 383 -6.05 -3.93 12.14
CA ARG A 383 -7.43 -3.71 12.58
C ARG A 383 -8.21 -5.04 12.62
N ALA A 384 -8.06 -5.87 11.59
CA ALA A 384 -8.69 -7.19 11.56
C ALA A 384 -8.21 -8.08 12.72
N ILE A 385 -6.89 -8.16 12.94
CA ILE A 385 -6.28 -8.88 14.09
C ILE A 385 -6.86 -8.38 15.42
N ARG A 386 -6.99 -7.06 15.60
CA ARG A 386 -7.53 -6.47 16.83
C ARG A 386 -9.03 -6.68 17.00
N SER A 387 -9.77 -6.95 15.94
CA SER A 387 -11.22 -7.17 15.99
C SER A 387 -11.63 -8.65 16.05
N ALA A 388 -10.79 -9.57 15.61
CA ALA A 388 -11.15 -10.98 15.45
C ALA A 388 -10.49 -11.86 16.53
N PRO A 389 -11.27 -12.45 17.46
CA PRO A 389 -10.73 -13.30 18.53
C PRO A 389 -9.88 -14.47 18.02
N ILE A 390 -10.25 -15.07 16.89
CA ILE A 390 -9.51 -16.20 16.30
C ILE A 390 -8.07 -15.82 15.90
N LEU A 391 -7.85 -14.60 15.43
CA LEU A 391 -6.52 -14.07 15.09
C LEU A 391 -5.74 -13.74 16.36
N GLN A 392 -6.41 -13.18 17.38
CA GLN A 392 -5.79 -12.88 18.67
C GLN A 392 -5.31 -14.15 19.39
N THR A 393 -6.13 -15.21 19.39
CA THR A 393 -5.77 -16.51 19.96
C THR A 393 -4.59 -17.13 19.23
N ALA A 394 -4.55 -17.08 17.89
CA ALA A 394 -3.42 -17.57 17.10
C ALA A 394 -2.11 -16.82 17.40
N LEU A 395 -2.18 -15.53 17.77
CA LEU A 395 -1.02 -14.73 18.20
C LEU A 395 -0.70 -14.85 19.70
N GLY A 396 -1.45 -15.65 20.47
CA GLY A 396 -1.30 -15.76 21.93
C GLY A 396 -1.71 -14.52 22.72
N ILE A 397 -2.43 -13.57 22.11
CA ILE A 397 -2.89 -12.32 22.76
C ILE A 397 -3.97 -12.61 23.80
N VAL A 398 -4.89 -13.53 23.48
CA VAL A 398 -5.96 -13.98 24.38
C VAL A 398 -5.73 -15.45 24.67
N SER A 399 -5.29 -15.77 25.89
CA SER A 399 -5.17 -17.13 26.36
C SER A 399 -6.54 -17.67 26.79
N SER A 400 -6.95 -18.78 26.19
CA SER A 400 -7.93 -19.67 26.80
C SER A 400 -7.29 -20.28 28.04
N GLU A 401 -7.73 -19.86 29.22
CA GLU A 401 -7.28 -20.33 30.56
C GLU A 401 -6.01 -19.65 31.12
N GLY A 402 -6.22 -18.55 31.85
CA GLY A 402 -5.78 -18.37 33.24
C GLY A 402 -4.32 -18.62 33.65
N SER A 403 -3.34 -18.54 32.76
CA SER A 403 -1.92 -18.72 33.11
C SER A 403 -1.16 -17.39 33.11
N SER A 404 -0.44 -17.17 34.21
CA SER A 404 0.34 -15.97 34.52
C SER A 404 1.48 -15.70 33.54
N GLU A 405 1.66 -14.40 33.25
CA GLU A 405 2.89 -13.70 32.86
C GLU A 405 4.03 -14.55 32.25
N LYS A 406 3.95 -14.79 30.94
CA LYS A 406 5.15 -14.99 30.10
C LYS A 406 5.02 -14.15 28.83
N ASP A 407 5.47 -12.90 28.93
CA ASP A 407 6.04 -12.08 27.85
C ASP A 407 5.29 -12.01 26.49
N THR A 408 3.96 -12.11 26.47
CA THR A 408 3.12 -11.94 25.26
C THR A 408 2.84 -10.47 24.95
N ARG A 409 3.84 -9.60 25.06
CA ARG A 409 3.63 -8.16 24.81
C ARG A 409 3.57 -7.89 23.31
N VAL A 410 2.37 -8.02 22.74
CA VAL A 410 2.06 -7.47 21.42
C VAL A 410 2.01 -5.95 21.53
N THR A 411 2.79 -5.27 20.70
CA THR A 411 2.82 -3.82 20.59
C THR A 411 2.32 -3.39 19.23
N VAL A 412 1.60 -2.27 19.19
CA VAL A 412 1.08 -1.66 17.96
C VAL A 412 1.56 -0.21 17.93
N SER A 413 1.99 0.28 16.77
CA SER A 413 2.42 1.67 16.60
C SER A 413 1.28 2.65 16.92
N GLU A 414 1.62 3.90 17.25
CA GLU A 414 0.63 4.97 17.46
C GLU A 414 -0.24 5.18 16.21
N ALA A 415 0.34 5.05 15.02
CA ALA A 415 -0.37 5.12 13.75
C ALA A 415 -1.26 3.89 13.45
N GLY A 416 -1.12 2.79 14.22
CA GLY A 416 -1.92 1.59 14.07
C GLY A 416 -1.55 0.73 12.84
N ASP A 417 -0.38 0.96 12.26
CA ASP A 417 0.09 0.40 10.99
C ASP A 417 1.30 -0.55 11.13
N ALA A 418 1.90 -0.64 12.31
CA ALA A 418 2.94 -1.61 12.65
C ALA A 418 2.52 -2.44 13.87
N LEU A 419 2.89 -3.73 13.88
CA LEU A 419 2.63 -4.65 14.99
C LEU A 419 3.88 -5.48 15.27
N HIS A 420 4.25 -5.64 16.53
CA HIS A 420 5.39 -6.46 16.94
C HIS A 420 5.04 -7.36 18.14
N SER A 421 5.37 -8.64 18.02
CA SER A 421 5.35 -9.66 19.08
C SER A 421 6.67 -10.46 19.04
N PRO A 422 6.92 -11.38 19.99
CA PRO A 422 8.14 -12.20 19.96
C PRO A 422 8.32 -13.09 18.72
N SER A 423 7.24 -13.47 18.04
CA SER A 423 7.26 -14.40 16.90
C SER A 423 6.63 -13.82 15.62
N TYR A 424 6.06 -12.63 15.66
CA TYR A 424 5.36 -12.02 14.53
C TYR A 424 5.51 -10.51 14.47
N HIS A 425 5.87 -10.00 13.29
CA HIS A 425 6.02 -8.58 13.02
C HIS A 425 5.32 -8.17 11.72
N VAL A 426 4.61 -7.06 11.75
CA VAL A 426 3.99 -6.41 10.58
C VAL A 426 4.62 -5.03 10.41
N HIS A 427 5.22 -4.79 9.25
CA HIS A 427 6.02 -3.60 8.93
C HIS A 427 5.33 -2.75 7.85
N PRO A 428 4.95 -1.49 8.12
CA PRO A 428 4.33 -0.58 7.15
C PRO A 428 5.39 0.00 6.20
N VAL A 429 5.88 -0.83 5.27
CA VAL A 429 7.01 -0.52 4.40
C VAL A 429 6.59 -0.52 2.93
N ASP A 430 6.80 0.61 2.26
CA ASP A 430 6.89 0.63 0.80
C ASP A 430 8.22 -0.02 0.39
N LEU A 431 8.17 -1.21 -0.21
CA LEU A 431 9.36 -1.97 -0.60
C LEU A 431 10.35 -1.14 -1.42
N ARG A 432 9.87 -0.20 -2.25
CA ARG A 432 10.72 0.69 -3.07
C ARG A 432 11.70 1.51 -2.22
N SER A 433 11.28 1.88 -1.02
CA SER A 433 12.07 2.71 -0.10
C SER A 433 13.26 1.97 0.53
N LEU A 434 13.22 0.62 0.59
CA LEU A 434 14.27 -0.21 1.19
C LEU A 434 15.63 0.02 0.51
N SER A 435 15.61 0.17 -0.82
CA SER A 435 16.81 0.40 -1.63
C SER A 435 17.60 1.65 -1.21
N THR A 436 16.88 2.71 -0.82
CA THR A 436 17.43 4.01 -0.42
C THR A 436 17.62 4.15 1.08
N CYS A 437 17.19 3.17 1.88
CA CYS A 437 17.26 3.28 3.33
C CYS A 437 18.72 3.33 3.81
N SER A 438 19.02 4.27 4.72
CA SER A 438 20.38 4.45 5.26
C SER A 438 20.77 3.36 6.25
N ASP A 439 19.81 2.85 7.03
CA ASP A 439 20.01 1.83 8.06
C ASP A 439 19.06 0.63 7.83
N PRO A 440 19.54 -0.44 7.16
CA PRO A 440 18.76 -1.64 6.91
C PRO A 440 18.20 -2.33 8.16
N ALA A 441 18.93 -2.28 9.29
CA ALA A 441 18.50 -2.95 10.52
C ALA A 441 17.39 -2.15 11.21
N ALA A 442 17.48 -0.82 11.20
CA ALA A 442 16.41 0.04 11.71
C ALA A 442 15.15 0.01 10.84
N ALA A 443 15.29 -0.27 9.54
CA ALA A 443 14.16 -0.36 8.62
C ALA A 443 13.20 -1.51 8.95
N LEU A 444 13.74 -2.61 9.49
CA LEU A 444 13.00 -3.85 9.76
C LEU A 444 13.29 -4.33 11.20
N PRO A 445 12.77 -3.64 12.22
CA PRO A 445 13.05 -3.97 13.61
C PRO A 445 12.62 -5.40 13.95
N GLY A 446 13.47 -6.13 14.67
CA GLY A 446 13.26 -7.53 15.03
C GLY A 446 13.74 -8.54 14.00
N VAL A 447 14.16 -8.13 12.79
CA VAL A 447 14.80 -9.04 11.84
C VAL A 447 16.18 -9.44 12.37
N GLU A 448 16.41 -10.74 12.50
CA GLU A 448 17.67 -11.32 12.98
C GLU A 448 18.51 -11.76 11.78
N THR A 449 19.59 -11.03 11.48
CA THR A 449 20.40 -11.25 10.25
C THR A 449 21.26 -12.53 10.29
N GLY A 450 21.39 -13.16 11.46
CA GLY A 450 22.13 -14.41 11.64
C GLY A 450 21.28 -15.68 11.41
N LEU A 451 19.96 -15.57 11.29
CA LEU A 451 19.07 -16.73 11.13
C LEU A 451 18.94 -17.14 9.67
N PRO A 452 18.81 -18.45 9.37
CA PRO A 452 18.32 -18.89 8.06
C PRO A 452 16.99 -18.21 7.76
N THR A 453 16.94 -17.51 6.63
CA THR A 453 15.82 -16.65 6.29
C THR A 453 15.20 -17.03 4.96
N LEU A 454 13.87 -17.19 4.94
CA LEU A 454 13.09 -17.38 3.74
C LEU A 454 12.34 -16.09 3.38
N LEU A 455 12.57 -15.57 2.18
CA LEU A 455 11.78 -14.52 1.58
C LEU A 455 10.63 -15.14 0.77
N ILE A 456 9.44 -14.54 0.84
CA ILE A 456 8.30 -14.93 0.01
C ILE A 456 7.83 -13.69 -0.74
N SER A 457 7.69 -13.77 -2.05
CA SER A 457 6.98 -12.76 -2.83
C SER A 457 5.92 -13.45 -3.69
N GLU A 458 4.68 -13.32 -3.24
CA GLU A 458 3.53 -14.01 -3.80
C GLU A 458 2.66 -13.01 -4.56
N CYS A 459 2.89 -12.87 -5.87
CA CYS A 459 2.31 -11.83 -6.72
C CYS A 459 2.58 -10.40 -6.21
N CYS A 460 3.78 -10.12 -5.67
CA CYS A 460 4.13 -8.79 -5.19
C CYS A 460 5.17 -8.10 -6.08
N LEU A 461 6.35 -8.69 -6.29
CA LEU A 461 7.45 -8.04 -7.02
C LEU A 461 7.07 -7.70 -8.48
N VAL A 462 6.12 -8.42 -9.06
CA VAL A 462 5.60 -8.18 -10.43
C VAL A 462 5.03 -6.78 -10.68
N TYR A 463 4.57 -6.07 -9.63
CA TYR A 463 4.01 -4.72 -9.76
C TYR A 463 5.08 -3.60 -9.81
N LEU A 464 6.33 -3.93 -9.48
CA LEU A 464 7.46 -3.01 -9.47
C LEU A 464 8.15 -2.99 -10.85
N SER A 465 8.77 -1.87 -11.21
CA SER A 465 9.64 -1.88 -12.40
C SER A 465 10.77 -2.91 -12.21
N PRO A 466 11.36 -3.46 -13.30
CA PRO A 466 12.46 -4.41 -13.17
C PRO A 466 13.58 -3.91 -12.25
N ILE A 467 13.95 -2.63 -12.38
CA ILE A 467 14.98 -1.99 -11.56
C ILE A 467 14.57 -1.95 -10.08
N GLU A 468 13.34 -1.51 -9.77
CA GLU A 468 12.85 -1.46 -8.39
C GLU A 468 12.79 -2.88 -7.78
N ALA A 469 12.31 -3.88 -8.52
CA ALA A 469 12.24 -5.26 -8.06
C ALA A 469 13.64 -5.86 -7.78
N GLU A 470 14.60 -5.60 -8.67
CA GLU A 470 16.01 -5.99 -8.49
C GLU A 470 16.60 -5.29 -7.26
N GLN A 471 16.34 -3.99 -7.07
CA GLN A 471 16.82 -3.24 -5.91
C GLN A 471 16.24 -3.74 -4.58
N VAL A 472 14.98 -4.16 -4.55
CA VAL A 472 14.36 -4.78 -3.37
C VAL A 472 15.04 -6.10 -3.02
N VAL A 473 15.27 -6.97 -4.00
CA VAL A 473 15.95 -8.25 -3.74
C VAL A 473 17.41 -8.00 -3.33
N ALA A 474 18.12 -7.10 -4.00
CA ALA A 474 19.48 -6.69 -3.67
C ALA A 474 19.61 -6.12 -2.25
N PHE A 475 18.59 -5.40 -1.75
CA PHE A 475 18.55 -4.96 -0.36
C PHE A 475 18.69 -6.15 0.60
N PHE A 476 17.91 -7.22 0.40
CA PHE A 476 18.01 -8.40 1.25
C PHE A 476 19.31 -9.17 1.03
N THR A 477 19.69 -9.43 -0.22
CA THR A 477 20.83 -10.32 -0.53
C THR A 477 22.20 -9.68 -0.29
N GLN A 478 22.29 -8.34 -0.41
CA GLN A 478 23.55 -7.60 -0.34
C GLN A 478 23.65 -6.65 0.87
N ARG A 479 22.55 -6.01 1.29
CA ARG A 479 22.60 -5.00 2.36
C ARG A 479 22.22 -5.54 3.73
N LEU A 480 21.14 -6.32 3.82
CA LEU A 480 20.62 -6.83 5.09
C LEU A 480 21.27 -8.15 5.49
N PHE A 481 21.31 -9.12 4.57
CA PHE A 481 21.91 -10.44 4.77
C PHE A 481 23.19 -10.61 3.92
N GLY A 482 23.82 -9.51 3.50
CA GLY A 482 25.08 -9.55 2.75
C GLY A 482 26.32 -9.48 3.64
N HIS A 483 27.50 -9.48 3.02
CA HIS A 483 28.76 -9.32 3.75
C HIS A 483 28.80 -7.92 4.40
N GLY A 484 29.05 -7.85 5.71
CA GLY A 484 29.49 -6.60 6.32
C GLY A 484 30.67 -6.02 5.53
N LYS A 485 30.73 -4.69 5.36
CA LYS A 485 31.74 -4.01 4.54
C LYS A 485 33.12 -4.67 4.67
N PRO A 486 33.79 -5.09 3.57
CA PRO A 486 35.15 -5.58 3.66
C PRO A 486 36.04 -4.44 4.18
N GLY A 487 36.73 -4.69 5.30
CA GLY A 487 37.84 -3.83 5.70
C GLY A 487 38.94 -3.88 4.64
N PRO A 488 39.72 -2.81 4.44
CA PRO A 488 40.78 -2.80 3.44
C PRO A 488 41.89 -3.78 3.87
N GLY A 489 41.98 -4.94 3.23
CA GLY A 489 43.00 -5.96 3.48
C GLY A 489 43.17 -6.91 2.28
N PRO A 490 44.40 -7.40 2.01
CA PRO A 490 44.70 -8.13 0.78
C PRO A 490 44.28 -9.61 0.82
N GLU A 491 43.59 -10.03 -0.24
CA GLU A 491 43.57 -11.31 -0.97
C GLU A 491 43.60 -12.69 -0.26
N ASN A 492 43.48 -12.79 1.06
CA ASN A 492 43.23 -14.08 1.76
C ASN A 492 41.76 -14.28 2.21
N ILE A 493 40.83 -13.44 1.74
CA ILE A 493 39.47 -13.29 2.31
C ILE A 493 38.41 -14.22 1.67
N LEU A 494 38.71 -14.93 0.57
CA LEU A 494 37.67 -15.68 -0.17
C LEU A 494 37.09 -16.89 0.59
N HIS A 495 37.83 -17.48 1.54
CA HIS A 495 37.35 -18.66 2.29
C HIS A 495 36.72 -18.29 3.65
N GLU A 496 37.17 -17.21 4.30
CA GLU A 496 36.56 -16.70 5.56
C GLU A 496 35.26 -15.90 5.30
N SER A 497 35.10 -15.37 4.09
CA SER A 497 33.96 -14.53 3.67
C SER A 497 32.60 -15.27 3.66
N ARG A 498 32.55 -16.57 3.35
CA ARG A 498 31.32 -17.37 3.28
C ARG A 498 30.77 -17.79 4.67
N ALA A 499 31.59 -17.78 5.72
CA ALA A 499 31.19 -18.26 7.04
C ALA A 499 30.20 -17.32 7.79
N ASN A 500 30.19 -16.03 7.43
CA ASN A 500 29.42 -15.00 8.13
C ASN A 500 28.10 -14.60 7.47
N VAL A 501 27.69 -15.28 6.40
CA VAL A 501 26.45 -14.98 5.68
C VAL A 501 25.39 -16.01 6.01
N ALA A 502 24.28 -15.57 6.59
CA ALA A 502 23.18 -16.48 6.90
C ALA A 502 22.54 -17.04 5.62
N PRO A 503 22.08 -18.31 5.65
CA PRO A 503 21.32 -18.88 4.53
C PRO A 503 20.12 -18.02 4.17
N LEU A 504 19.90 -17.81 2.88
CA LEU A 504 18.81 -17.00 2.36
C LEU A 504 18.15 -17.70 1.18
N GLY A 505 16.83 -17.86 1.25
CA GLY A 505 16.00 -18.40 0.18
C GLY A 505 14.95 -17.39 -0.25
N LEU A 506 14.48 -17.50 -1.49
CA LEU A 506 13.38 -16.70 -2.00
C LEU A 506 12.43 -17.60 -2.81
N ILE A 507 11.13 -17.47 -2.53
CA ILE A 507 10.03 -18.06 -3.31
C ILE A 507 9.33 -16.93 -4.05
N LEU A 508 9.12 -17.11 -5.36
CA LEU A 508 8.36 -16.24 -6.24
C LEU A 508 7.15 -16.98 -6.78
N TYR A 509 5.97 -16.37 -6.69
CA TYR A 509 4.79 -16.76 -7.47
C TYR A 509 4.37 -15.57 -8.34
N GLU A 510 4.52 -15.67 -9.65
CA GLU A 510 4.25 -14.56 -10.59
C GLU A 510 3.73 -15.09 -11.94
N PRO A 511 3.03 -14.25 -12.73
CA PRO A 511 2.67 -14.57 -14.12
C PRO A 511 3.91 -14.67 -15.03
N ILE A 512 3.80 -15.46 -16.10
CA ILE A 512 4.78 -15.63 -17.19
C ILE A 512 4.08 -15.70 -18.56
N ARG A 513 4.85 -15.83 -19.64
CA ARG A 513 4.39 -15.98 -21.03
C ARG A 513 3.48 -14.83 -21.53
N PRO A 514 3.90 -13.54 -21.45
CA PRO A 514 3.07 -12.42 -21.88
C PRO A 514 2.77 -12.36 -23.38
N ASN A 515 3.52 -13.11 -24.19
CA ASN A 515 3.62 -12.86 -25.62
C ASN A 515 2.75 -13.77 -26.48
N ASP A 516 2.17 -14.85 -25.95
CA ASP A 516 1.25 -15.69 -26.70
C ASP A 516 -0.17 -15.08 -26.74
N ALA A 517 -1.12 -15.76 -27.39
CA ALA A 517 -2.49 -15.24 -27.52
C ALA A 517 -3.19 -15.04 -26.17
N PHE A 518 -2.95 -15.95 -25.21
CA PHE A 518 -3.53 -15.86 -23.89
C PHE A 518 -2.84 -14.76 -23.08
N GLY A 519 -1.50 -14.75 -23.05
CA GLY A 519 -0.71 -13.76 -22.34
C GLY A 519 -1.02 -12.32 -22.76
N ARG A 520 -1.16 -12.07 -24.07
CA ARG A 520 -1.55 -10.73 -24.58
C ARG A 520 -2.94 -10.31 -24.10
N THR A 521 -3.87 -11.26 -24.03
CA THR A 521 -5.23 -11.01 -23.53
C THR A 521 -5.22 -10.73 -22.03
N MET A 522 -4.49 -11.53 -21.24
CA MET A 522 -4.28 -11.29 -19.80
C MET A 522 -3.71 -9.91 -19.53
N VAL A 523 -2.63 -9.53 -20.24
CA VAL A 523 -2.00 -8.21 -20.11
C VAL A 523 -2.98 -7.09 -20.49
N SER A 524 -3.74 -7.24 -21.57
CA SER A 524 -4.75 -6.27 -21.99
C SER A 524 -5.86 -6.09 -20.96
N ASN A 525 -6.39 -7.19 -20.41
CA ASN A 525 -7.46 -7.16 -19.41
C ASN A 525 -7.01 -6.50 -18.10
N LEU A 526 -5.78 -6.77 -17.67
CA LEU A 526 -5.17 -6.13 -16.52
C LEU A 526 -4.96 -4.64 -16.75
N ALA A 527 -4.43 -4.27 -17.93
CA ALA A 527 -4.19 -2.88 -18.29
C ALA A 527 -5.50 -2.07 -18.35
N ALA A 528 -6.61 -2.67 -18.83
CA ALA A 528 -7.94 -2.06 -18.83
C ALA A 528 -8.45 -1.71 -17.42
N ARG A 529 -7.93 -2.38 -16.38
CA ARG A 529 -8.20 -2.11 -14.96
C ARG A 529 -7.13 -1.25 -14.29
N GLY A 530 -6.18 -0.72 -15.07
CA GLY A 530 -5.05 0.05 -14.58
C GLY A 530 -3.97 -0.77 -13.84
N ILE A 531 -4.04 -2.11 -13.90
CA ILE A 531 -3.03 -3.01 -13.33
C ILE A 531 -1.94 -3.23 -14.38
N GLN A 532 -0.69 -2.99 -14.00
CA GLN A 532 0.46 -3.23 -14.86
C GLN A 532 1.43 -4.21 -14.19
N LEU A 533 1.67 -5.33 -14.87
CA LEU A 533 2.67 -6.33 -14.49
C LEU A 533 4.02 -5.93 -15.09
N LYS A 534 4.76 -5.09 -14.36
CA LYS A 534 5.91 -4.36 -14.90
C LYS A 534 7.16 -5.23 -15.09
N THR A 535 7.33 -6.29 -14.30
CA THR A 535 8.46 -7.22 -14.48
C THR A 535 8.18 -8.32 -15.52
N LEU A 536 6.92 -8.51 -15.91
CA LEU A 536 6.48 -9.65 -16.73
C LEU A 536 7.20 -9.76 -18.07
N SER A 537 7.51 -8.63 -18.71
CA SER A 537 8.27 -8.63 -19.98
C SER A 537 9.73 -9.02 -19.81
N ARG A 538 10.33 -8.73 -18.64
CA ARG A 538 11.74 -9.06 -18.33
C ARG A 538 11.89 -10.51 -17.90
N TYR A 539 10.98 -10.99 -17.04
CA TYR A 539 10.98 -12.35 -16.50
C TYR A 539 9.86 -13.20 -17.13
N ALA A 540 9.86 -13.23 -18.47
CA ALA A 540 8.74 -13.73 -19.28
C ALA A 540 8.64 -15.27 -19.36
N SER A 541 9.66 -16.02 -18.94
CA SER A 541 9.72 -17.49 -19.00
C SER A 541 10.24 -18.08 -17.71
N LEU A 542 10.11 -19.41 -17.57
CA LEU A 542 10.72 -20.14 -16.47
C LEU A 542 12.23 -19.92 -16.46
N GLU A 543 12.91 -20.00 -17.61
CA GLU A 543 14.35 -19.73 -17.67
C GLU A 543 14.72 -18.31 -17.26
N ALA A 544 13.94 -17.30 -17.65
CA ALA A 544 14.18 -15.94 -17.21
C ALA A 544 14.04 -15.77 -15.68
N GLN A 545 13.11 -16.51 -15.04
CA GLN A 545 13.00 -16.55 -13.58
C GLN A 545 14.20 -17.29 -12.96
N ARG A 546 14.72 -18.36 -13.57
CA ARG A 546 15.95 -19.04 -13.10
C ARG A 546 17.17 -18.11 -13.15
N CYS A 547 17.36 -17.40 -14.26
CA CYS A 547 18.43 -16.40 -14.40
C CYS A 547 18.29 -15.28 -13.36
N ARG A 548 17.06 -14.83 -13.07
CA ARG A 548 16.79 -13.80 -12.04
C ARG A 548 17.38 -14.20 -10.68
N PHE A 549 17.26 -15.46 -10.26
CA PHE A 549 17.84 -15.92 -9.00
C PHE A 549 19.37 -15.88 -9.01
N GLN A 550 19.98 -16.37 -10.09
CA GLN A 550 21.44 -16.37 -10.25
C GLN A 550 21.99 -14.93 -10.19
N ASP A 551 21.38 -14.02 -10.94
CA ASP A 551 21.78 -12.61 -11.01
C ASP A 551 21.61 -11.88 -9.66
N GLN A 552 20.68 -12.34 -8.81
CA GLN A 552 20.36 -11.72 -7.52
C GLN A 552 21.08 -12.33 -6.31
N GLY A 553 22.02 -13.25 -6.53
CA GLY A 553 22.90 -13.78 -5.49
C GLY A 553 22.42 -15.07 -4.82
N PHE A 554 21.48 -15.80 -5.45
CA PHE A 554 21.06 -17.13 -5.05
C PHE A 554 21.88 -18.19 -5.83
N GLY A 555 23.16 -18.29 -5.49
CA GLY A 555 24.15 -19.02 -6.28
C GLY A 555 24.22 -20.53 -6.03
N ASP A 556 23.67 -21.04 -4.93
CA ASP A 556 23.80 -22.47 -4.58
C ASP A 556 22.69 -23.34 -5.16
N GLY A 557 21.60 -22.71 -5.64
CA GLY A 557 20.61 -23.38 -6.47
C GLY A 557 19.39 -22.52 -6.77
N GLN A 558 18.71 -22.92 -7.84
CA GLN A 558 17.44 -22.36 -8.28
C GLN A 558 16.63 -23.43 -8.99
N SER A 559 15.32 -23.24 -9.04
CA SER A 559 14.38 -24.04 -9.82
C SER A 559 13.11 -23.24 -10.13
N ALA A 560 12.37 -23.67 -11.14
CA ALA A 560 11.08 -23.08 -11.51
C ALA A 560 10.17 -24.11 -12.18
N ALA A 561 8.86 -23.97 -11.96
CA ALA A 561 7.83 -24.76 -12.61
C ALA A 561 6.53 -23.95 -12.77
N ASP A 562 5.80 -24.19 -13.86
CA ASP A 562 4.46 -23.61 -14.02
C ASP A 562 3.40 -24.35 -13.17
N ILE A 563 2.24 -23.73 -12.97
CA ILE A 563 1.19 -24.29 -12.09
C ILE A 563 0.61 -25.59 -12.66
N GLU A 564 0.62 -25.79 -13.97
CA GLU A 564 0.20 -27.05 -14.57
C GLU A 564 1.15 -28.18 -14.17
N PHE A 565 2.47 -27.96 -14.29
CA PHE A 565 3.48 -28.93 -13.87
C PHE A 565 3.35 -29.27 -12.39
N ILE A 566 3.23 -28.24 -11.54
CA ILE A 566 3.09 -28.41 -10.09
C ILE A 566 1.85 -29.22 -9.76
N TRP A 567 0.70 -28.90 -10.36
CA TRP A 567 -0.49 -29.70 -10.16
C TRP A 567 -0.28 -31.17 -10.52
N LYS A 568 0.35 -31.42 -11.68
CA LYS A 568 0.57 -32.80 -12.17
C LYS A 568 1.54 -33.59 -11.31
N ARG A 569 2.60 -32.94 -10.82
CA ARG A 569 3.76 -33.62 -10.20
C ARG A 569 3.82 -33.52 -8.68
N TRP A 570 3.32 -32.45 -8.08
CA TRP A 570 3.44 -32.20 -6.63
C TRP A 570 2.16 -32.54 -5.85
N VAL A 571 1.00 -32.52 -6.51
CA VAL A 571 -0.27 -32.93 -5.91
C VAL A 571 -0.44 -34.43 -6.13
N ASN A 572 -0.68 -35.18 -5.04
CA ASN A 572 -0.88 -36.63 -5.12
C ASN A 572 -2.28 -36.97 -5.68
N GLU A 573 -2.47 -38.21 -6.13
CA GLU A 573 -3.73 -38.63 -6.77
C GLU A 573 -4.95 -38.57 -5.84
N ASP A 574 -4.80 -38.95 -4.56
CA ASP A 574 -5.89 -38.90 -3.58
C ASP A 574 -6.42 -37.46 -3.42
N GLU A 575 -5.51 -36.49 -3.42
CA GLU A 575 -5.84 -35.08 -3.27
C GLU A 575 -6.41 -34.48 -4.57
N LYS A 576 -5.94 -34.94 -5.73
CA LYS A 576 -6.58 -34.62 -7.02
C LYS A 576 -8.01 -35.15 -7.07
N GLU A 577 -8.25 -36.37 -6.57
CA GLU A 577 -9.58 -36.99 -6.47
C GLU A 577 -10.48 -36.22 -5.49
N ARG A 578 -9.97 -35.86 -4.30
CA ARG A 578 -10.69 -35.05 -3.32
C ARG A 578 -11.12 -33.71 -3.92
N VAL A 579 -10.20 -33.00 -4.55
CA VAL A 579 -10.47 -31.72 -5.21
C VAL A 579 -11.44 -31.90 -6.39
N ALA A 580 -11.36 -33.03 -7.11
CA ALA A 580 -12.32 -33.36 -8.17
C ALA A 580 -13.75 -33.57 -7.69
N GLY A 581 -13.91 -34.08 -6.46
CA GLY A 581 -15.22 -34.28 -5.84
C GLY A 581 -15.92 -33.00 -5.38
N LEU A 582 -15.21 -31.87 -5.29
CA LEU A 582 -15.80 -30.60 -4.81
C LEU A 582 -16.65 -29.90 -5.87
N GLU A 583 -16.12 -29.77 -7.09
CA GLU A 583 -16.79 -29.12 -8.21
C GLU A 583 -16.40 -29.76 -9.55
N MET A 584 -17.35 -29.78 -10.49
CA MET A 584 -17.10 -30.15 -11.87
C MET A 584 -16.29 -29.05 -12.58
N LEU A 585 -15.26 -29.45 -13.32
CA LEU A 585 -14.51 -28.60 -14.24
C LEU A 585 -14.68 -29.17 -15.65
N ASP A 586 -15.51 -28.53 -16.46
CA ASP A 586 -15.85 -28.91 -17.83
C ASP A 586 -14.83 -28.38 -18.86
N GLU A 587 -14.20 -27.23 -18.59
CA GLU A 587 -13.22 -26.56 -19.48
C GLU A 587 -11.77 -26.82 -19.05
N MET A 588 -11.30 -28.06 -19.21
CA MET A 588 -9.95 -28.47 -18.82
C MET A 588 -8.85 -27.71 -19.55
N GLU A 589 -9.02 -27.55 -20.86
CA GLU A 589 -8.04 -26.93 -21.74
C GLU A 589 -7.83 -25.46 -21.37
N GLU A 590 -8.89 -24.76 -20.93
CA GLU A 590 -8.80 -23.39 -20.45
C GLU A 590 -8.05 -23.30 -19.12
N TRP A 591 -8.29 -24.24 -18.21
CA TRP A 591 -7.53 -24.31 -16.97
C TRP A 591 -6.05 -24.57 -17.22
N GLN A 592 -5.71 -25.51 -18.11
CA GLN A 592 -4.30 -25.79 -18.48
C GLN A 592 -3.65 -24.56 -19.10
N LEU A 593 -4.38 -23.84 -19.96
CA LEU A 593 -3.90 -22.60 -20.56
C LEU A 593 -3.60 -21.55 -19.47
N LEU A 594 -4.53 -21.31 -18.55
CA LEU A 594 -4.35 -20.36 -17.45
C LEU A 594 -3.21 -20.79 -16.50
N ALA A 595 -3.13 -22.07 -16.12
CA ALA A 595 -2.13 -22.61 -15.20
C ALA A 595 -0.69 -22.51 -15.74
N ARG A 596 -0.50 -22.66 -17.05
CA ARG A 596 0.81 -22.47 -17.71
C ARG A 596 1.33 -21.04 -17.69
N HIS A 597 0.46 -20.06 -17.43
CA HIS A 597 0.79 -18.63 -17.43
C HIS A 597 1.17 -18.10 -16.04
N TYR A 598 1.26 -18.97 -15.04
CA TYR A 598 1.76 -18.66 -13.72
C TYR A 598 2.83 -19.66 -13.34
N CYS A 599 3.85 -19.22 -12.62
CA CYS A 599 4.90 -20.11 -12.14
C CYS A 599 5.18 -19.91 -10.66
N ILE A 600 5.73 -20.97 -10.06
CA ILE A 600 6.51 -20.86 -8.83
C ILE A 600 7.97 -21.05 -9.20
N ALA A 601 8.78 -20.10 -8.77
CA ALA A 601 10.22 -20.14 -8.93
C ALA A 601 10.86 -19.94 -7.55
N TRP A 602 11.91 -20.70 -7.25
CA TRP A 602 12.57 -20.65 -5.95
C TRP A 602 14.08 -20.75 -6.12
N GLY A 603 14.82 -20.03 -5.29
CA GLY A 603 16.27 -20.02 -5.31
C GLY A 603 16.83 -19.79 -3.92
N TRP A 604 18.04 -20.30 -3.69
CA TRP A 604 18.66 -20.28 -2.37
C TRP A 604 20.17 -20.05 -2.43
N ARG A 605 20.67 -19.54 -1.32
CA ARG A 605 22.08 -19.46 -0.95
C ARG A 605 22.19 -20.10 0.43
N ASP A 606 22.92 -21.20 0.53
CA ASP A 606 23.16 -21.93 1.77
C ASP A 606 24.52 -21.55 2.36
N ARG A 607 24.76 -22.01 3.58
CA ARG A 607 26.10 -22.04 4.19
C ARG A 607 26.51 -23.51 4.34
N ASP A 608 27.79 -23.82 4.10
CA ASP A 608 28.27 -25.22 4.05
C ASP A 608 27.95 -26.03 5.33
N ASP A 609 27.96 -25.37 6.49
CA ASP A 609 27.63 -25.93 7.81
C ASP A 609 26.14 -25.79 8.20
N VAL A 610 25.35 -24.99 7.47
CA VAL A 610 23.92 -24.79 7.69
C VAL A 610 23.16 -24.90 6.36
N PRO A 611 22.89 -26.12 5.88
CA PRO A 611 22.19 -26.36 4.62
C PRO A 611 20.66 -26.20 4.80
N ALA A 612 20.22 -24.98 5.11
CA ALA A 612 18.84 -24.66 5.48
C ALA A 612 17.82 -24.99 4.36
N PHE A 613 18.26 -24.99 3.10
CA PHE A 613 17.42 -25.25 1.93
C PHE A 613 17.65 -26.62 1.30
N ALA A 614 18.31 -27.56 2.00
CA ALA A 614 18.55 -28.92 1.50
C ALA A 614 17.26 -29.62 1.04
N GLY A 615 16.15 -29.43 1.76
CA GLY A 615 14.85 -30.04 1.45
C GLY A 615 14.21 -29.59 0.14
N TRP A 616 14.76 -28.54 -0.51
CA TRP A 616 14.34 -28.08 -1.83
C TRP A 616 15.05 -28.78 -2.98
N LYS A 617 16.22 -29.41 -2.73
CA LYS A 617 17.00 -30.10 -3.77
C LYS A 617 16.28 -31.33 -4.32
N ASP A 618 15.42 -31.94 -3.51
CA ASP A 618 14.65 -33.13 -3.87
C ASP A 618 13.28 -32.80 -4.52
N LEU A 619 12.93 -31.51 -4.64
CA LEU A 619 11.68 -31.12 -5.30
C LEU A 619 11.83 -31.19 -6.82
N GLU A 620 10.89 -31.88 -7.45
CA GLU A 620 10.88 -31.99 -8.90
C GLU A 620 10.60 -30.62 -9.53
N ALA A 621 11.49 -30.16 -10.40
CA ALA A 621 11.33 -28.92 -11.16
C ALA A 621 11.10 -29.20 -12.65
N GLN A 622 10.45 -28.25 -13.33
CA GLN A 622 10.24 -28.33 -14.77
C GLN A 622 11.57 -28.07 -15.48
N GLN A 623 12.02 -29.02 -16.29
CA GLN A 623 13.28 -28.94 -17.05
C GLN A 623 13.04 -28.22 -18.36
N GLY A 624 13.77 -27.12 -18.59
CA GLY A 624 13.77 -26.36 -19.85
C GLY A 624 12.45 -25.67 -20.19
N GLU A 625 12.53 -24.36 -20.39
CA GLU A 625 11.62 -23.59 -21.26
C GLU A 625 12.11 -22.16 -21.50
#